data_AF-A0A660M1L0-F1
#
_entry.id   AF-A0A660M1L0-F1
#
_cell.length_a   1.000
_cell.length_b   1.000
_cell.length_c   1.000
_cell.angle_alpha   90.00
_cell.angle_beta   90.00
_cell.angle_gamma   90.00
#
_symmetry.space_group_name_H-M   'P 1'
#
loop_
_entity.id
_entity.type
_entity.pdbx_description
1 polymer ?
#
loop_
_entity_poly.entity_id
_entity_poly.type
_entity_poly.pdbx_seq_one_letter_code
_entity_poly.pdbx_strand_id
1 'polypeptide(L)'
;MSPENSNPKPEGPGPLSRQERIAQLKEQLEQEKSHLSKQVAAANKLYKELREKDGCNDCHFFVGEFVDADGTVWQIYNNYANKENPYGWLVICCGPNAENDSGDPEAAVQEITENSCTEGQHMPYVMPKGVKAIDTLHFA
;
A
#
# COMPACT_ATOMS: atom_id res chain seq x y z
N MET A 1 18.20 -4.16 -52.38
CA MET A 1 17.21 -4.78 -51.47
C MET A 1 17.30 -4.04 -50.15
N SER A 2 16.47 -3.00 -49.97
CA SER A 2 16.40 -2.25 -48.70
C SER A 2 15.40 -2.95 -47.80
N PRO A 3 15.68 -3.12 -46.49
CA PRO A 3 14.74 -3.76 -45.59
C PRO A 3 13.51 -2.85 -45.44
N GLU A 4 12.34 -3.38 -45.80
CA GLU A 4 11.07 -2.72 -45.55
C GLU A 4 10.90 -2.56 -44.04
N ASN A 5 10.87 -1.31 -43.59
CA ASN A 5 10.56 -0.96 -42.21
C ASN A 5 9.06 -1.18 -42.00
N SER A 6 8.68 -2.43 -41.70
CA SER A 6 7.31 -2.85 -41.43
C SER A 6 6.83 -2.30 -40.08
N ASN A 7 6.54 -1.00 -40.01
CA ASN A 7 5.66 -0.51 -38.95
C ASN A 7 4.25 -1.03 -39.23
N PRO A 8 3.57 -1.70 -38.27
CA PRO A 8 2.19 -2.12 -38.44
C PRO A 8 1.31 -0.91 -38.76
N LYS A 9 0.54 -0.99 -39.85
CA LYS A 9 -0.58 -0.08 -40.09
C LYS A 9 -1.69 -0.44 -39.09
N PRO A 10 -2.16 0.50 -38.28
CA PRO A 10 -3.30 0.25 -37.43
C PRO A 10 -4.60 0.45 -38.23
N GLU A 11 -5.43 -0.58 -38.21
CA GLU A 11 -6.79 -0.61 -38.74
C GLU A 11 -7.76 -0.18 -37.63
N GLY A 12 -8.45 0.95 -37.82
CA GLY A 12 -9.36 1.59 -36.86
C GLY A 12 -9.37 3.11 -37.05
N PRO A 13 -10.32 3.88 -36.45
CA PRO A 13 -10.27 5.35 -36.51
C PRO A 13 -8.87 5.78 -36.08
N GLY A 14 -8.17 6.51 -36.97
CA GLY A 14 -6.72 6.44 -37.13
C GLY A 14 -5.90 6.48 -35.83
N PRO A 15 -4.71 5.87 -35.82
CA PRO A 15 -3.92 5.74 -34.61
C PRO A 15 -3.61 7.14 -34.08
N LEU A 16 -3.92 7.35 -32.80
CA LEU A 16 -3.46 8.52 -32.07
C LEU A 16 -2.00 8.78 -32.43
N SER A 17 -1.71 10.01 -32.80
CA SER A 17 -0.34 10.46 -32.99
C SER A 17 0.47 10.11 -31.75
N ARG A 18 1.79 9.94 -31.93
CA ARG A 18 2.69 9.66 -30.80
C ARG A 18 2.52 10.70 -29.68
N GLN A 19 2.25 11.96 -30.04
CA GLN A 19 2.04 13.04 -29.07
C GLN A 19 0.73 12.88 -28.30
N GLU A 20 -0.36 12.52 -28.96
CA GLU A 20 -1.65 12.26 -28.30
C GLU A 20 -1.56 11.08 -27.32
N ARG A 21 -0.86 10.00 -27.69
CA ARG A 21 -0.61 8.87 -26.77
C ARG A 21 0.19 9.27 -25.54
N ILE A 22 1.24 10.09 -25.72
CA ILE A 22 2.04 10.60 -24.59
C ILE A 22 1.19 11.51 -23.69
N ALA A 23 0.33 12.34 -24.27
CA ALA A 23 -0.57 13.22 -23.50
C ALA A 23 -1.56 12.40 -22.65
N GLN A 24 -2.18 11.37 -23.24
CA GLN A 24 -3.08 10.47 -22.53
C GLN A 24 -2.38 9.73 -21.39
N LEU A 25 -1.19 9.16 -21.62
CA LEU A 25 -0.41 8.48 -20.59
C LEU A 25 -0.03 9.41 -19.43
N LYS A 26 0.28 10.68 -19.74
CA LYS A 26 0.56 11.68 -18.70
C LYS A 26 -0.68 12.00 -17.87
N GLU A 27 -1.83 12.15 -18.52
CA GLU A 27 -3.10 12.42 -17.82
C GLU A 27 -3.47 11.25 -16.91
N GLN A 28 -3.39 10.01 -17.41
CA GLN A 28 -3.60 8.80 -16.62
C GLN A 28 -2.66 8.72 -15.42
N LEU A 29 -1.37 8.97 -15.63
CA LEU A 29 -0.37 8.97 -14.55
C LEU A 29 -0.68 10.00 -13.46
N GLU A 30 -1.14 11.20 -13.83
CA GLU A 30 -1.52 12.23 -12.84
C GLU A 30 -2.80 11.85 -12.09
N GLN A 31 -3.76 11.20 -12.75
CA GLN A 31 -4.96 10.64 -12.12
C GLN A 31 -4.60 9.55 -11.11
N GLU A 32 -3.74 8.60 -11.48
CA GLU A 32 -3.27 7.53 -10.61
C GLU A 32 -2.52 8.07 -9.38
N LYS A 33 -1.61 9.03 -9.57
CA LYS A 33 -0.90 9.70 -8.46
C LYS A 33 -1.87 10.42 -7.51
N SER A 34 -2.85 11.13 -8.08
CA SER A 34 -3.86 11.84 -7.29
C SER A 34 -4.69 10.86 -6.46
N HIS A 35 -5.11 9.75 -7.07
CA HIS A 35 -5.84 8.69 -6.40
C HIS A 35 -5.03 8.06 -5.26
N LEU A 36 -3.78 7.67 -5.53
CA LEU A 36 -2.88 7.09 -4.53
C LEU A 36 -2.64 8.04 -3.34
N SER A 37 -2.47 9.33 -3.62
CA SER A 37 -2.32 10.36 -2.59
C SER A 37 -3.55 10.44 -1.67
N LYS A 38 -4.76 10.29 -2.22
CA LYS A 38 -5.99 10.23 -1.42
C LYS A 38 -6.07 8.97 -0.58
N GLN A 39 -5.68 7.80 -1.11
CA GLN A 39 -5.63 6.55 -0.36
C GLN A 39 -4.67 6.67 0.84
N VAL A 40 -3.47 7.24 0.63
CA VAL A 40 -2.50 7.52 1.69
C VAL A 40 -3.09 8.49 2.73
N ALA A 41 -3.80 9.53 2.30
CA ALA A 41 -4.45 10.46 3.22
C ALA A 41 -5.55 9.79 4.06
N ALA A 42 -6.33 8.88 3.47
CA ALA A 42 -7.36 8.11 4.16
C ALA A 42 -6.75 7.18 5.22
N ALA A 43 -5.68 6.45 4.87
CA ALA A 43 -4.97 5.58 5.81
C ALA A 43 -4.39 6.38 7.00
N ASN A 44 -3.74 7.51 6.71
CA ASN A 44 -3.21 8.40 7.74
C ASN A 44 -4.30 9.00 8.65
N LYS A 45 -5.47 9.30 8.09
CA LYS A 45 -6.62 9.79 8.85
C LYS A 45 -7.10 8.72 9.83
N LEU A 46 -7.34 7.50 9.35
CA LEU A 46 -7.77 6.38 10.19
C LEU A 46 -6.74 6.09 11.31
N TYR A 47 -5.44 6.09 10.99
CA TYR A 47 -4.41 5.90 11.99
C TYR A 47 -4.45 6.95 13.11
N LYS A 48 -4.67 8.22 12.77
CA LYS A 48 -4.83 9.29 13.77
C LYS A 48 -6.05 9.08 14.65
N GLU A 49 -7.19 8.72 14.06
CA GLU A 49 -8.43 8.45 14.80
C GLU A 49 -8.26 7.27 15.78
N LEU A 50 -7.58 6.20 15.36
CA LEU A 50 -7.25 5.06 16.21
C LEU A 50 -6.31 5.46 17.36
N ARG A 51 -5.26 6.22 17.06
CA ARG A 51 -4.32 6.73 18.07
C ARG A 51 -5.01 7.59 19.12
N GLU A 52 -5.89 8.49 18.70
CA GLU A 52 -6.66 9.36 19.60
C GLU A 52 -7.60 8.55 20.50
N LYS A 53 -8.22 7.49 19.95
CA LYS A 53 -9.11 6.59 20.69
C LYS A 53 -8.37 5.72 21.71
N ASP A 54 -7.20 5.22 21.34
CA ASP A 54 -6.39 4.34 22.19
C ASP A 54 -5.70 5.11 23.34
N GLY A 55 -5.71 6.45 23.30
CA GLY A 55 -5.17 7.31 24.35
C GLY A 55 -3.65 7.18 24.56
N CYS A 56 -2.97 6.51 23.63
CA CYS A 56 -1.59 6.09 23.75
C CYS A 56 -0.76 6.67 22.60
N ASN A 57 -0.15 7.83 22.85
CA ASN A 57 0.45 8.64 21.79
C ASN A 57 1.80 8.13 21.24
N ASP A 58 2.42 7.12 21.85
CA ASP A 58 3.77 6.63 21.48
C ASP A 58 3.95 5.10 21.56
N CYS A 59 2.87 4.31 21.61
CA CYS A 59 3.00 2.85 21.71
C CYS A 59 3.10 2.11 20.37
N HIS A 60 2.80 2.80 19.26
CA HIS A 60 2.87 2.22 17.92
C HIS A 60 4.17 2.60 17.23
N PHE A 61 4.97 1.59 16.90
CA PHE A 61 6.13 1.71 16.04
C PHE A 61 5.71 1.60 14.58
N PHE A 62 6.00 2.62 13.78
CA PHE A 62 5.73 2.60 12.34
C PHE A 62 6.77 1.72 11.62
N VAL A 63 6.28 0.71 10.90
CA VAL A 63 7.12 -0.26 10.20
C VAL A 63 7.33 0.17 8.76
N GLY A 64 6.26 0.62 8.09
CA GLY A 64 6.35 1.11 6.72
C GLY A 64 5.00 1.35 6.05
N GLU A 65 5.08 2.03 4.91
CA GLU A 65 3.98 2.26 3.98
C GLU A 65 4.35 1.62 2.63
N PHE A 66 3.42 0.86 2.07
CA PHE A 66 3.63 0.06 0.87
C PHE A 66 2.45 0.21 -0.08
N VAL A 67 2.69 -0.03 -1.37
CA VAL A 67 1.65 -0.13 -2.40
C VAL A 67 1.84 -1.46 -3.10
N ASP A 68 0.80 -2.28 -3.16
CA ASP A 68 0.86 -3.56 -3.86
C ASP A 68 0.60 -3.43 -5.37
N ALA A 69 0.64 -4.56 -6.08
CA ALA A 69 0.45 -4.59 -7.53
C ALA A 69 -0.95 -4.16 -7.96
N ASP A 70 -1.95 -4.30 -7.09
CA ASP A 70 -3.33 -3.92 -7.34
C ASP A 70 -3.60 -2.44 -6.98
N GLY A 71 -2.60 -1.73 -6.42
CA GLY A 71 -2.72 -0.33 -6.05
C GLY A 71 -3.33 -0.11 -4.67
N THR A 72 -3.37 -1.14 -3.82
CA THR A 72 -3.78 -1.00 -2.42
C THR A 72 -2.65 -0.36 -1.62
N VAL A 73 -2.98 0.69 -0.87
CA VAL A 73 -2.06 1.29 0.10
C VAL A 73 -2.12 0.52 1.40
N TRP A 74 -0.96 0.17 1.93
CA TRP A 74 -0.79 -0.54 3.19
C TRP A 74 0.06 0.28 4.15
N GLN A 75 -0.40 0.47 5.39
CA GLN A 75 0.40 1.03 6.49
C GLN A 75 0.50 0.01 7.62
N ILE A 76 1.72 -0.29 8.04
CA ILE A 76 2.00 -1.32 9.03
C ILE A 76 2.61 -0.68 10.27
N TYR A 77 2.04 -0.99 11.42
CA TYR A 77 2.50 -0.57 12.73
C TYR A 77 2.61 -1.78 13.66
N ASN A 78 3.49 -1.68 14.65
CA ASN A 78 3.65 -2.68 15.70
C ASN A 78 3.49 -2.03 17.08
N ASN A 79 2.67 -2.61 17.95
CA ASN A 79 2.49 -2.14 19.32
C ASN A 79 3.48 -2.84 20.27
N TYR A 80 4.48 -2.09 20.75
CA TYR A 80 5.46 -2.62 21.72
C TYR A 80 4.96 -2.54 23.17
N ALA A 81 3.95 -1.71 23.45
CA ALA A 81 3.56 -1.36 24.82
C ALA A 81 2.49 -2.28 25.43
N ASN A 82 1.73 -3.01 24.62
CA ASN A 82 0.68 -3.89 25.14
C ASN A 82 1.29 -5.20 25.67
N LYS A 83 1.54 -5.29 26.98
CA LYS A 83 2.11 -6.48 27.62
C LYS A 83 1.23 -7.72 27.52
N GLU A 84 -0.08 -7.55 27.30
CA GLU A 84 -1.02 -8.66 27.09
C GLU A 84 -1.01 -9.17 25.64
N ASN A 85 -0.52 -8.36 24.70
CA ASN A 85 -0.30 -8.75 23.31
C ASN A 85 1.01 -8.14 22.78
N PRO A 86 2.19 -8.73 23.11
CA PRO A 86 3.51 -8.25 22.68
C PRO A 86 3.73 -8.34 21.16
N TYR A 87 2.69 -8.73 20.40
CA TYR A 87 2.68 -8.97 18.96
C TYR A 87 1.55 -8.19 18.26
N GLY A 88 1.07 -7.11 18.88
CA GLY A 88 -0.05 -6.29 18.38
C GLY A 88 0.29 -5.54 17.10
N TRP A 89 0.23 -6.23 15.96
CA TRP A 89 0.28 -5.61 14.65
C TRP A 89 -1.00 -4.81 14.39
N LEU A 90 -0.84 -3.58 13.92
CA LEU A 90 -1.93 -2.81 13.32
C LEU A 90 -1.59 -2.67 11.84
N VAL A 91 -2.46 -3.20 11.00
CA VAL A 91 -2.34 -3.11 9.55
C VAL A 91 -3.55 -2.33 9.06
N ILE A 92 -3.28 -1.22 8.38
CA ILE A 92 -4.29 -0.39 7.74
C ILE A 92 -4.13 -0.56 6.23
N CYS A 93 -5.24 -0.80 5.54
CA CYS A 93 -5.28 -0.89 4.09
C CYS A 93 -6.30 0.07 3.50
N CYS A 94 -6.01 0.58 2.31
CA CYS A 94 -6.94 1.37 1.50
C CYS A 94 -6.88 0.85 0.06
N GLY A 95 -7.86 0.05 -0.32
CA GLY A 95 -7.94 -0.54 -1.66
C GLY A 95 -8.14 0.51 -2.76
N PRO A 96 -7.79 0.18 -4.02
CA PRO A 96 -7.94 1.10 -5.15
C PRO A 96 -9.41 1.45 -5.46
N ASN A 97 -10.36 0.61 -5.03
CA ASN A 97 -11.80 0.83 -5.21
C ASN A 97 -12.53 0.89 -3.85
N ALA A 98 -11.80 1.05 -2.75
CA ALA A 98 -12.40 1.18 -1.43
C ALA A 98 -12.83 2.63 -1.25
N GLU A 99 -14.12 2.89 -1.34
CA GLU A 99 -14.70 4.23 -1.27
C GLU A 99 -15.88 4.26 -0.30
N ASN A 100 -16.04 5.39 0.39
CA ASN A 100 -17.21 5.64 1.23
C ASN A 100 -18.40 6.15 0.41
N ASP A 101 -19.55 6.42 1.06
CA ASP A 101 -20.77 6.93 0.42
C ASP A 101 -20.59 8.27 -0.34
N SER A 102 -19.50 9.00 -0.08
CA SER A 102 -19.16 10.25 -0.76
C SER A 102 -18.23 10.05 -1.97
N GLY A 103 -17.81 8.82 -2.25
CA GLY A 103 -16.84 8.50 -3.32
C GLY A 103 -15.40 8.86 -2.98
N ASP A 104 -15.09 9.10 -1.71
CA ASP A 104 -13.71 9.31 -1.25
C ASP A 104 -13.10 7.99 -0.78
N PRO A 105 -11.78 7.77 -0.96
CA PRO A 105 -11.14 6.54 -0.51
C PRO A 105 -11.35 6.26 0.97
N GLU A 106 -11.69 5.01 1.28
CA GLU A 106 -11.97 4.53 2.63
C GLU A 106 -10.91 3.51 3.05
N ALA A 107 -10.16 3.86 4.09
CA ALA A 107 -9.20 2.96 4.71
C ALA A 107 -9.89 2.12 5.78
N ALA A 108 -9.40 0.90 5.98
CA ALA A 108 -9.89 -0.02 7.00
C ALA A 108 -8.72 -0.66 7.75
N VAL A 109 -9.01 -1.14 8.96
CA VAL A 109 -8.09 -2.01 9.69
C VAL A 109 -8.22 -3.41 9.09
N GLN A 110 -7.11 -3.97 8.63
CA GLN A 110 -7.04 -5.35 8.16
C GLN A 110 -7.18 -6.29 9.36
N GLU A 111 -8.15 -7.21 9.29
CA GLU A 111 -8.25 -8.28 10.28
C GLU A 111 -7.06 -9.23 10.13
N ILE A 112 -6.38 -9.50 11.24
CA ILE A 112 -5.23 -10.39 11.31
C ILE A 112 -5.66 -11.67 12.03
N THR A 113 -5.81 -12.75 11.27
CA THR A 113 -6.35 -14.02 11.76
C THR A 113 -5.29 -14.91 12.40
N GLU A 114 -4.02 -14.77 11.99
CA GLU A 114 -2.90 -15.54 12.52
C GLU A 114 -1.67 -14.65 12.69
N ASN A 115 -1.10 -14.65 13.90
CA ASN A 115 0.18 -14.03 14.22
C ASN A 115 1.13 -15.12 14.68
N SER A 116 2.03 -15.56 13.80
CA SER A 116 3.15 -16.43 14.18
C SER A 116 4.45 -15.64 14.12
N CYS A 117 5.25 -15.72 15.19
CA CYS A 117 6.63 -15.24 15.19
C CYS A 117 7.56 -16.46 15.14
N THR A 118 8.63 -16.38 14.34
CA THR A 118 9.75 -17.32 14.47
C THR A 118 10.32 -17.20 15.88
N GLU A 119 10.34 -18.30 16.64
CA GLU A 119 10.82 -18.41 18.05
C GLU A 119 12.32 -18.08 18.19
N GLY A 120 12.68 -16.81 18.03
CA GLY A 120 14.00 -16.29 18.32
C GLY A 120 13.99 -15.64 19.69
N GLN A 121 14.30 -16.40 20.75
CA GLN A 121 14.60 -15.81 22.05
C GLN A 121 15.76 -14.81 21.87
N HIS A 122 15.53 -13.57 22.32
CA HIS A 122 16.46 -12.42 22.35
C HIS A 122 16.45 -11.49 21.12
N MET A 123 15.80 -10.31 21.27
CA MET A 123 16.42 -8.97 21.17
C MET A 123 15.37 -7.84 21.36
N PRO A 124 15.70 -6.70 22.01
CA PRO A 124 14.74 -5.60 22.23
C PRO A 124 14.60 -4.63 21.05
N TYR A 125 15.44 -4.72 20.01
CA TYR A 125 15.40 -3.93 18.77
C TYR A 125 16.23 -4.63 17.68
N VAL A 126 15.89 -5.86 17.26
CA VAL A 126 16.54 -6.54 16.11
C VAL A 126 15.54 -7.48 15.44
N MET A 127 15.49 -7.48 14.10
CA MET A 127 14.81 -8.51 13.30
C MET A 127 15.20 -9.92 13.77
N PRO A 128 14.28 -10.91 13.81
CA PRO A 128 14.56 -12.22 14.40
C PRO A 128 15.82 -12.86 13.80
N LYS A 129 16.64 -13.50 14.65
CA LYS A 129 17.88 -14.17 14.20
C LYS A 129 17.54 -15.25 13.16
N GLY A 130 17.94 -15.01 11.90
CA GLY A 130 17.63 -15.85 10.75
C GLY A 130 16.80 -15.15 9.67
N VAL A 131 16.11 -14.07 10.00
CA VAL A 131 15.37 -13.23 9.05
C VAL A 131 16.33 -12.17 8.50
N LYS A 132 16.88 -12.44 7.31
CA LYS A 132 17.76 -11.49 6.58
C LYS A 132 16.99 -10.37 5.88
N ALA A 133 15.71 -10.59 5.58
CA ALA A 133 14.77 -9.66 4.98
C ALA A 133 13.34 -10.22 5.16
N ILE A 134 12.32 -9.35 5.17
CA ILE A 134 10.93 -9.77 4.96
C ILE A 134 10.80 -9.96 3.45
N ASP A 135 10.96 -11.20 2.98
CA ASP A 135 11.01 -11.50 1.55
C ASP A 135 9.61 -11.60 0.93
N THR A 136 8.57 -11.81 1.76
CA THR A 136 7.19 -11.96 1.26
C THR A 136 6.18 -11.53 2.32
N LEU A 137 5.39 -10.53 1.99
CA LEU A 137 4.11 -10.24 2.63
C LEU A 137 3.05 -11.02 1.83
N HIS A 138 2.30 -11.89 2.49
CA HIS A 138 1.20 -12.60 1.85
C HIS A 138 0.02 -11.64 1.75
N PHE A 139 -0.12 -11.02 0.58
CA PHE A 139 -1.36 -10.36 0.17
C PHE A 139 -2.29 -11.44 -0.39
N ALA A 140 -3.56 -11.40 0.02
CA ALA A 140 -4.59 -12.37 -0.35
C ALA A 140 -4.96 -12.30 -1.84
#